data_AF-A0A271J3R7-F1
#
_entry.id   AF-A0A271J3R7-F1
#
_cell.length_a   1.000
_cell.length_b   1.000
_cell.length_c   1.000
_cell.angle_alpha   90.00
_cell.angle_beta   90.00
_cell.angle_gamma   90.00
#
_symmetry.space_group_name_H-M   'P 1'
#
loop_
_entity.id
_entity.type
_entity.pdbx_description
1 polymer ?
#
loop_
_entity_poly.entity_id
_entity_poly.type
_entity_poly.pdbx_seq_one_letter_code
_entity_poly.pdbx_strand_id
1 'polypeptide(L)'
;MRSLILSALAALALPLAVQAQPRPFVVADLDALFDSEPRVEVNLRGALLRLAAEATRSDEPETAALIDGLRGVTVRIYPAPPADRIAIVSRLSDIGRQFEADGWLTLVRVRSLPDDPDNEGDVWVYVREAGDLFDGLAVLAVDEDEENAVFVHIDGTISPSDIGSLTRRFGDVDIDVDADIDRDVDIDDE
;
A
#
# COMPACT_ATOMS: atom_id res chain seq x y z
N MET A 1 78.62 9.50 -15.77
CA MET A 1 77.58 9.79 -16.80
C MET A 1 76.33 9.03 -16.35
N ARG A 2 75.29 9.72 -15.85
CA ARG A 2 74.00 10.00 -16.56
C ARG A 2 73.36 8.68 -17.02
N SER A 3 72.23 8.17 -16.50
CA SER A 3 70.87 8.74 -16.39
C SER A 3 70.05 7.81 -15.44
N LEU A 4 69.32 8.26 -14.41
CA LEU A 4 67.92 8.75 -14.40
C LEU A 4 66.96 7.98 -15.33
N ILE A 5 65.89 7.37 -14.76
CA ILE A 5 64.46 7.60 -15.10
C ILE A 5 63.50 6.54 -14.48
N LEU A 6 62.56 7.08 -13.67
CA LEU A 6 61.12 6.82 -13.46
C LEU A 6 60.55 5.47 -12.97
N SER A 7 60.03 5.56 -11.73
CA SER A 7 58.70 5.21 -11.21
C SER A 7 57.63 4.66 -12.15
N ALA A 8 56.90 3.66 -11.66
CA ALA A 8 55.47 3.46 -11.95
C ALA A 8 54.75 2.94 -10.69
N LEU A 9 54.19 3.86 -9.91
CA LEU A 9 53.29 3.57 -8.80
C LEU A 9 51.87 3.53 -9.39
N ALA A 10 51.35 2.33 -9.65
CA ALA A 10 49.98 2.15 -10.13
C ALA A 10 49.01 2.35 -8.96
N ALA A 11 48.40 3.53 -8.86
CA ALA A 11 47.27 3.77 -7.97
C ALA A 11 46.04 3.03 -8.52
N LEU A 12 45.67 1.93 -7.87
CA LEU A 12 44.47 1.16 -8.18
C LEU A 12 43.25 1.96 -7.69
N ALA A 13 42.68 2.79 -8.57
CA ALA A 13 41.41 3.46 -8.32
C ALA A 13 40.28 2.42 -8.40
N LEU A 14 39.89 1.86 -7.26
CA LEU A 14 38.67 1.06 -7.14
C LEU A 14 37.48 2.00 -7.37
N PRO A 15 36.62 1.75 -8.38
CA PRO A 15 35.37 2.47 -8.47
C PRO A 15 34.54 2.10 -7.25
N LEU A 16 34.28 3.08 -6.39
CA LEU A 16 33.19 3.01 -5.42
C LEU A 16 31.91 2.84 -6.25
N ALA A 17 31.46 1.59 -6.39
CA ALA A 17 30.10 1.32 -6.83
C ALA A 17 29.19 1.97 -5.79
N VAL A 18 28.69 3.16 -6.11
CA VAL A 18 27.59 3.79 -5.39
C VAL A 18 26.42 2.83 -5.58
N GLN A 19 26.20 1.94 -4.61
CA GLN A 19 25.00 1.14 -4.59
C GLN A 19 23.87 2.14 -4.37
N ALA A 20 23.06 2.35 -5.42
CA ALA A 20 21.80 3.06 -5.28
C ALA A 20 21.00 2.28 -4.24
N GLN A 21 20.94 2.77 -3.01
CA GLN A 21 20.06 2.20 -2.02
C GLN A 21 18.63 2.38 -2.53
N PRO A 22 17.78 1.35 -2.45
CA PRO A 22 16.36 1.47 -2.74
C PRO A 22 15.82 2.72 -2.06
N ARG A 23 15.20 3.61 -2.84
CA ARG A 23 14.53 4.77 -2.24
C ARG A 23 13.27 4.24 -1.55
N PRO A 24 13.01 4.64 -0.30
CA PRO A 24 11.78 4.25 0.39
C PRO A 24 10.56 4.54 -0.48
N PHE A 25 9.64 3.57 -0.57
CA PHE A 25 8.37 3.73 -1.26
C PHE A 25 7.63 5.01 -0.84
N VAL A 26 7.22 5.82 -1.82
CA VAL A 26 6.43 7.03 -1.61
C VAL A 26 5.04 6.84 -2.20
N VAL A 27 4.00 7.01 -1.39
CA VAL A 27 2.60 6.90 -1.84
C VAL A 27 2.29 7.75 -3.08
N ALA A 28 2.90 8.93 -3.20
CA ALA A 28 2.72 9.79 -4.38
C ALA A 28 3.17 9.12 -5.70
N ASP A 29 4.01 8.09 -5.64
CA ASP A 29 4.38 7.30 -6.81
C ASP A 29 3.21 6.44 -7.33
N LEU A 30 2.15 6.23 -6.53
CA LEU A 30 0.95 5.49 -6.95
C LEU A 30 0.13 6.25 -7.98
N ASP A 31 -0.14 7.54 -7.76
CA ASP A 31 -0.94 8.33 -8.71
C ASP A 31 -0.28 8.35 -10.09
N ALA A 32 1.05 8.48 -10.12
CA ALA A 32 1.83 8.41 -11.36
C ALA A 32 1.82 7.02 -12.02
N LEU A 33 1.65 5.96 -11.23
CA LEU A 33 1.63 4.58 -11.71
C LEU A 33 0.31 4.21 -12.38
N PHE A 34 -0.81 4.74 -11.85
CA PHE A 34 -2.15 4.49 -12.38
C PHE A 34 -2.54 5.42 -13.52
N ASP A 35 -1.74 6.46 -13.81
CA ASP A 35 -2.02 7.49 -14.84
C ASP A 35 -3.45 8.06 -14.73
N SER A 36 -3.96 8.11 -13.51
CA SER A 36 -5.32 8.51 -13.17
C SER A 36 -5.40 8.99 -11.73
N GLU A 37 -6.36 9.87 -11.46
CA GLU A 37 -6.65 10.31 -10.10
C GLU A 37 -7.45 9.22 -9.36
N PRO A 38 -7.18 9.01 -8.06
CA PRO A 38 -7.95 8.06 -7.27
C PRO A 38 -9.39 8.54 -7.11
N ARG A 39 -10.35 7.62 -7.22
CA ARG A 39 -11.77 7.86 -6.90
C ARG A 39 -11.97 8.13 -5.41
N VAL A 40 -11.22 7.42 -4.57
CA VAL A 40 -11.25 7.57 -3.12
C VAL A 40 -9.84 7.81 -2.62
N GLU A 41 -9.68 8.89 -1.86
CA GLU A 41 -8.43 9.26 -1.20
C GLU A 41 -8.68 9.47 0.30
N VAL A 42 -8.06 8.63 1.12
CA VAL A 42 -8.06 8.78 2.58
C VAL A 42 -6.62 8.96 3.04
N ASN A 43 -6.36 10.04 3.79
CA ASN A 43 -5.06 10.26 4.42
C ASN A 43 -5.27 10.72 5.87
N LEU A 44 -5.19 9.78 6.80
CA LEU A 44 -5.35 10.05 8.22
C LEU A 44 -3.98 10.15 8.88
N ARG A 45 -3.71 11.29 9.52
CA ARG A 45 -2.49 11.53 10.31
C ARG A 45 -2.82 12.42 11.50
N GLY A 46 -2.03 12.29 12.57
CA GLY A 46 -2.07 13.20 13.72
C GLY A 46 -3.47 13.39 14.30
N ALA A 47 -4.05 14.59 14.15
CA ALA A 47 -5.35 14.92 14.72
C ALA A 47 -6.51 14.12 14.11
N LEU A 48 -6.46 13.78 12.82
CA LEU A 48 -7.53 13.03 12.15
C LEU A 48 -7.58 11.58 12.64
N LEU A 49 -6.42 10.97 12.89
CA LEU A 49 -6.36 9.62 13.49
C LEU A 49 -6.94 9.63 14.90
N ARG A 50 -6.60 10.64 15.71
CA ARG A 50 -7.18 10.77 17.06
C ARG A 50 -8.69 10.96 17.03
N LEU A 51 -9.18 11.73 16.06
CA LEU A 51 -10.63 11.90 15.86
C LEU A 51 -11.29 10.57 15.48
N ALA A 52 -10.69 9.81 14.56
CA ALA A 52 -11.20 8.49 14.17
C ALA A 52 -11.20 7.51 15.36
N ALA A 53 -10.12 7.46 16.13
CA ALA A 53 -10.04 6.64 17.34
C ALA A 53 -11.14 7.01 18.34
N GLU A 54 -11.33 8.31 18.63
CA GLU A 54 -12.38 8.79 19.52
C GLU A 54 -13.79 8.41 19.02
N ALA A 55 -14.06 8.62 17.72
CA ALA A 55 -15.35 8.33 17.12
C ALA A 55 -15.72 6.85 17.23
N THR A 56 -14.73 5.95 17.08
CA THR A 56 -14.94 4.50 17.17
C THR A 56 -14.89 3.93 18.59
N ARG A 57 -14.42 4.69 19.59
CA ARG A 57 -14.08 4.14 20.91
C ARG A 57 -15.26 3.53 21.67
N SER A 58 -16.45 4.10 21.51
CA SER A 58 -17.65 3.63 22.22
C SER A 58 -18.19 2.32 21.66
N ASP A 59 -18.15 2.17 20.32
CA ASP A 59 -18.78 1.06 19.62
C ASP A 59 -17.78 -0.06 19.31
N GLU A 60 -16.54 0.29 18.98
CA GLU A 60 -15.45 -0.61 18.63
C GLU A 60 -14.15 -0.27 19.40
N PRO A 61 -14.09 -0.55 20.72
CA PRO A 61 -12.93 -0.19 21.54
C PRO A 61 -11.63 -0.87 21.08
N GLU A 62 -11.72 -2.06 20.49
CA GLU A 62 -10.57 -2.77 19.91
C GLU A 62 -10.02 -2.04 18.68
N THR A 63 -10.90 -1.57 17.79
CA THR A 63 -10.53 -0.78 16.61
C THR A 63 -9.92 0.56 17.02
N ALA A 64 -10.50 1.23 18.02
CA ALA A 64 -9.95 2.48 18.54
C ALA A 64 -8.52 2.30 19.12
N ALA A 65 -8.28 1.21 19.85
CA ALA A 65 -6.95 0.89 20.39
C ALA A 65 -5.93 0.60 19.28
N LEU A 66 -6.34 -0.07 18.19
CA LEU A 66 -5.52 -0.25 17.01
C LEU A 66 -5.17 1.10 16.37
N ILE A 67 -6.17 1.98 16.17
CA ILE A 67 -5.97 3.31 15.57
C ILE A 67 -5.01 4.16 16.41
N ASP A 68 -5.08 4.08 17.74
CA ASP A 68 -4.19 4.81 18.66
C ASP A 68 -2.71 4.42 18.48
N GLY A 69 -2.41 3.22 17.97
CA GLY A 69 -1.06 2.77 17.62
C GLY A 69 -0.52 3.32 16.29
N LEU A 70 -1.38 3.97 15.49
CA LEU A 70 -1.04 4.38 14.12
C LEU A 70 -0.45 5.79 14.07
N ARG A 71 0.55 5.95 13.21
CA ARG A 71 1.13 7.25 12.83
C ARG A 71 0.51 7.81 11.56
N GLY A 72 0.09 6.94 10.65
CA GLY A 72 -0.54 7.30 9.39
C GLY A 72 -1.31 6.16 8.75
N VAL A 73 -2.43 6.48 8.13
CA VAL A 73 -3.16 5.58 7.23
C VAL A 73 -3.37 6.31 5.91
N THR A 74 -3.00 5.66 4.82
CA THR A 74 -3.33 6.10 3.48
C THR A 74 -4.10 5.02 2.75
N VAL A 75 -5.25 5.39 2.18
CA VAL A 75 -6.03 4.55 1.26
C VAL A 75 -6.19 5.28 -0.06
N ARG A 76 -5.98 4.56 -1.16
CA ARG A 76 -6.24 5.00 -2.51
C ARG A 76 -7.05 3.94 -3.23
N ILE A 77 -8.12 4.35 -3.92
CA ILE A 77 -8.89 3.46 -4.80
C ILE A 77 -8.86 4.07 -6.20
N TYR A 78 -8.33 3.34 -7.16
CA TYR A 78 -8.23 3.74 -8.55
C TYR A 78 -9.19 2.92 -9.40
N PRO A 79 -9.76 3.49 -10.48
CA PRO A 79 -10.44 2.70 -11.49
C PRO A 79 -9.48 1.66 -12.08
N ALA A 80 -9.94 0.44 -12.24
CA ALA A 80 -9.23 -0.68 -12.83
C ALA A 80 -10.13 -1.41 -13.84
N PRO A 81 -10.45 -0.77 -14.98
CA PRO A 81 -11.30 -1.40 -15.98
C PRO A 81 -10.65 -2.70 -16.50
N PRO A 82 -11.44 -3.72 -16.87
CA PRO A 82 -10.91 -5.01 -17.30
C PRO A 82 -9.88 -4.93 -18.44
N ALA A 83 -10.01 -3.91 -19.30
CA ALA A 83 -9.09 -3.64 -20.41
C ALA A 83 -7.64 -3.32 -19.94
N ASP A 84 -7.49 -2.73 -18.75
CA ASP A 84 -6.20 -2.28 -18.21
C ASP A 84 -5.64 -3.23 -17.14
N ARG A 85 -6.39 -4.28 -16.78
CA ARG A 85 -6.07 -5.23 -15.69
C ARG A 85 -4.65 -5.76 -15.77
N ILE A 86 -4.20 -6.23 -16.93
CA ILE A 86 -2.85 -6.79 -17.11
C ILE A 86 -1.77 -5.74 -16.78
N ALA A 87 -1.97 -4.50 -17.20
CA ALA A 87 -1.03 -3.41 -16.94
C ALA A 87 -1.03 -3.05 -15.44
N ILE A 88 -2.21 -2.98 -14.81
CA ILE A 88 -2.37 -2.69 -13.38
C ILE A 88 -1.71 -3.77 -12.53
N VAL A 89 -2.01 -5.05 -12.78
CA VAL A 89 -1.40 -6.18 -12.05
C VAL A 89 0.12 -6.18 -12.20
N SER A 90 0.65 -5.90 -13.40
CA SER A 90 2.09 -5.77 -13.61
C SER A 90 2.67 -4.65 -12.75
N ARG A 91 2.04 -3.47 -12.74
CA ARG A 91 2.46 -2.30 -11.96
C ARG A 91 2.43 -2.56 -10.45
N LEU A 92 1.38 -3.20 -9.95
CA LEU A 92 1.27 -3.59 -8.55
C LEU A 92 2.32 -4.63 -8.16
N SER A 93 2.63 -5.57 -9.06
CA SER A 93 3.73 -6.50 -8.85
C SER A 93 5.08 -5.77 -8.78
N ASP A 94 5.27 -4.70 -9.54
CA ASP A 94 6.48 -3.89 -9.51
C ASP A 94 6.61 -3.13 -8.18
N ILE A 95 5.52 -2.56 -7.66
CA ILE A 95 5.47 -1.97 -6.30
C ILE A 95 5.82 -3.02 -5.26
N GLY A 96 5.24 -4.22 -5.35
CA GLY A 96 5.54 -5.32 -4.44
C GLY A 96 7.04 -5.64 -4.37
N ARG A 97 7.73 -5.63 -5.52
CA ARG A 97 9.19 -5.82 -5.57
C ARG A 97 9.97 -4.65 -4.95
N GLN A 98 9.44 -3.44 -5.00
CA GLN A 98 10.04 -2.29 -4.29
C GLN A 98 9.91 -2.46 -2.77
N PHE A 99 8.73 -2.86 -2.27
CA PHE A 99 8.55 -3.19 -0.85
C PHE A 99 9.55 -4.26 -0.39
N GLU A 100 9.68 -5.36 -1.13
CA GLU A 100 10.65 -6.42 -0.84
C GLU A 100 12.10 -5.90 -0.84
N ALA A 101 12.46 -5.04 -1.80
CA ALA A 101 13.78 -4.42 -1.87
C ALA A 101 14.06 -3.46 -0.69
N ASP A 102 13.01 -2.81 -0.18
CA ASP A 102 13.04 -1.93 1.00
C ASP A 102 13.03 -2.71 2.33
N GLY A 103 13.03 -4.05 2.28
CA GLY A 103 13.10 -4.92 3.45
C GLY A 103 11.75 -5.30 4.05
N TRP A 104 10.65 -5.06 3.34
CA TRP A 104 9.33 -5.56 3.75
C TRP A 104 9.21 -7.05 3.46
N LEU A 105 8.42 -7.75 4.28
CA LEU A 105 8.12 -9.17 4.13
C LEU A 105 6.77 -9.36 3.46
N THR A 106 6.70 -10.31 2.53
CA THR A 106 5.42 -10.75 1.96
C THR A 106 4.70 -11.63 2.99
N LEU A 107 3.53 -11.17 3.46
CA LEU A 107 2.68 -11.94 4.35
C LEU A 107 1.67 -12.77 3.58
N VAL A 108 0.99 -12.15 2.61
CA VAL A 108 -0.01 -12.81 1.75
C VAL A 108 0.25 -12.43 0.29
N ARG A 109 0.07 -13.39 -0.60
CA ARG A 109 0.09 -13.19 -2.05
C ARG A 109 -0.91 -14.14 -2.69
N VAL A 110 -2.07 -13.61 -3.04
CA VAL A 110 -3.10 -14.30 -3.83
C VAL A 110 -2.92 -13.85 -5.28
N ARG A 111 -3.06 -14.80 -6.20
CA ARG A 111 -3.04 -14.51 -7.63
C ARG A 111 -4.20 -15.20 -8.29
N SER A 112 -4.90 -14.42 -9.10
CA SER A 112 -5.94 -14.92 -9.98
C SER A 112 -5.38 -15.99 -10.92
N LEU A 113 -6.07 -17.13 -11.00
CA LEU A 113 -5.78 -18.15 -12.00
C LEU A 113 -6.71 -17.96 -13.19
N PRO A 114 -6.23 -18.14 -14.44
CA PRO A 114 -7.10 -18.15 -15.60
C PRO A 114 -8.18 -19.22 -15.45
N ASP A 115 -9.42 -18.87 -15.78
CA ASP A 115 -10.58 -19.77 -15.82
C ASP A 115 -11.06 -20.32 -14.46
N ASP A 116 -10.66 -19.70 -13.34
CA ASP A 116 -11.18 -20.04 -12.00
C ASP A 116 -12.49 -19.27 -11.72
N PRO A 117 -13.63 -19.96 -11.51
CA PRO A 117 -14.91 -19.31 -11.24
C PRO A 117 -14.98 -18.65 -9.85
N ASP A 118 -14.08 -18.99 -8.94
CA ASP A 118 -14.00 -18.44 -7.57
C ASP A 118 -12.89 -17.37 -7.47
N ASN A 119 -12.54 -16.73 -8.60
CA ASN A 119 -11.45 -15.77 -8.67
C ASN A 119 -11.86 -14.38 -8.15
N GLU A 120 -11.53 -14.12 -6.89
CA GLU A 120 -11.78 -12.85 -6.18
C GLU A 120 -10.72 -11.75 -6.48
N GLY A 121 -9.83 -11.98 -7.46
CA GLY A 121 -8.81 -11.01 -7.86
C GLY A 121 -7.40 -11.24 -7.30
N ASP A 122 -6.50 -10.28 -7.56
CA ASP A 122 -5.09 -10.37 -7.15
C ASP A 122 -4.85 -9.54 -5.87
N VAL A 123 -4.28 -10.15 -4.83
CA VAL A 123 -4.03 -9.48 -3.53
C VAL A 123 -2.59 -9.69 -3.07
N TRP A 124 -1.95 -8.61 -2.63
CA TRP A 124 -0.63 -8.64 -1.98
C TRP A 124 -0.69 -7.92 -0.64
N VAL A 125 -0.17 -8.57 0.40
CA VAL A 125 -0.02 -8.00 1.74
C VAL A 125 1.44 -8.05 2.15
N TYR A 126 1.98 -6.89 2.52
CA TYR A 126 3.35 -6.71 2.98
C TYR A 126 3.37 -6.15 4.41
N VAL A 127 4.33 -6.60 5.20
CA VAL A 127 4.56 -6.10 6.57
C VAL A 127 6.00 -5.67 6.75
N ARG A 128 6.22 -4.68 7.61
CA ARG A 128 7.56 -4.28 8.05
C ARG A 128 7.71 -4.64 9.53
N GLU A 129 8.71 -5.45 9.83
CA GLU A 129 8.97 -5.93 11.18
C GLU A 129 9.75 -4.89 12.01
N ALA A 130 9.39 -4.80 13.29
CA ALA A 130 10.06 -4.00 14.30
C ALA A 130 10.14 -4.77 15.63
N GLY A 131 11.07 -5.71 15.71
CA GLY A 131 11.19 -6.62 16.85
C GLY A 131 10.06 -7.64 16.85
N ASP A 132 9.33 -7.75 17.96
CA ASP A 132 8.17 -8.66 18.10
C ASP A 132 6.85 -8.05 17.59
N LEU A 133 6.91 -6.83 17.03
CA LEU A 133 5.78 -6.07 16.51
C LEU A 133 6.02 -5.73 15.03
N PHE A 134 5.00 -5.20 14.38
CA PHE A 134 5.13 -4.60 13.05
C PHE A 134 5.06 -3.09 13.18
N ASP A 135 5.83 -2.38 12.35
CA ASP A 135 5.79 -0.92 12.28
C ASP A 135 5.21 -0.39 10.96
N GLY A 136 4.77 -1.30 10.07
CA GLY A 136 4.05 -0.97 8.84
C GLY A 136 3.31 -2.16 8.23
N LEU A 137 2.22 -1.85 7.53
CA LEU A 137 1.41 -2.79 6.73
C LEU A 137 1.08 -2.12 5.39
N ALA A 138 1.19 -2.86 4.29
CA ALA A 138 0.73 -2.43 2.98
C ALA A 138 -0.13 -3.52 2.34
N VAL A 139 -1.27 -3.13 1.76
CA VAL A 139 -2.17 -3.99 1.01
C VAL A 139 -2.32 -3.41 -0.39
N LEU A 140 -2.17 -4.25 -1.40
CA LEU A 140 -2.44 -3.94 -2.80
C LEU A 140 -3.45 -4.99 -3.26
N ALA A 141 -4.56 -4.55 -3.85
CA ALA A 141 -5.57 -5.46 -4.39
C ALA A 141 -6.07 -4.96 -5.74
N VAL A 142 -6.43 -5.89 -6.62
CA VAL A 142 -7.22 -5.63 -7.82
C VAL A 142 -8.44 -6.51 -7.73
N ASP A 143 -9.59 -5.87 -7.69
CA ASP A 143 -10.89 -6.52 -7.75
C ASP A 143 -11.33 -6.61 -9.22
N GLU A 144 -11.77 -7.80 -9.64
CA GLU A 144 -12.25 -8.03 -11.02
C GLU A 144 -13.70 -7.60 -11.22
N ASP A 145 -14.53 -7.70 -10.18
CA ASP A 145 -15.96 -7.45 -10.24
C ASP A 145 -16.28 -5.97 -10.01
N GLU A 146 -15.59 -5.33 -9.06
CA GLU A 146 -15.76 -3.91 -8.76
C GLU A 146 -15.01 -2.97 -9.73
N GLU A 147 -14.19 -3.52 -10.63
CA GLU A 147 -13.32 -2.76 -11.54
C GLU A 147 -12.46 -1.71 -10.82
N ASN A 148 -11.90 -2.06 -9.65
CA ASN A 148 -11.13 -1.15 -8.81
C ASN A 148 -9.78 -1.76 -8.39
N ALA A 149 -8.78 -0.90 -8.25
CA ALA A 149 -7.51 -1.23 -7.63
C ALA A 149 -7.38 -0.48 -6.31
N VAL A 150 -7.17 -1.22 -5.23
CA VAL A 150 -7.10 -0.70 -3.87
C VAL A 150 -5.65 -0.73 -3.38
N PHE A 151 -5.22 0.39 -2.82
CA PHE A 151 -3.97 0.49 -2.08
C PHE A 151 -4.24 0.98 -0.66
N VAL A 152 -3.77 0.23 0.32
CA VAL A 152 -3.74 0.62 1.73
C VAL A 152 -2.30 0.62 2.22
N HIS A 153 -1.90 1.69 2.89
CA HIS A 153 -0.63 1.76 3.60
C HIS A 153 -0.83 2.31 5.01
N ILE A 154 -0.41 1.53 5.98
CA ILE A 154 -0.47 1.85 7.40
C ILE A 154 0.96 1.98 7.92
N ASP A 155 1.25 3.12 8.53
CA ASP A 155 2.47 3.38 9.27
C ASP A 155 2.11 3.50 10.75
N GLY A 156 2.69 2.68 11.60
CA GLY A 156 2.25 2.59 12.99
C GLY A 156 2.65 1.29 13.65
N THR A 157 2.53 1.23 14.97
CA THR A 157 2.76 -0.01 15.71
C THR A 157 1.53 -0.89 15.59
N ILE A 158 1.71 -2.10 15.06
CA ILE A 158 0.65 -3.08 14.83
C ILE A 158 1.06 -4.39 15.50
N SER A 159 0.20 -4.95 16.35
CA SER A 159 0.48 -6.24 16.99
C SER A 159 0.15 -7.41 16.05
N PRO A 160 0.73 -8.60 16.24
CA PRO A 160 0.37 -9.78 15.47
C PRO A 160 -1.13 -10.14 15.56
N SER A 161 -1.76 -9.89 16.71
CA SER A 161 -3.21 -10.07 16.87
C SER A 161 -4.02 -9.10 16.02
N ASP A 162 -3.56 -7.84 15.89
CA ASP A 162 -4.22 -6.83 15.06
C ASP A 162 -4.19 -7.21 13.59
N ILE A 163 -3.06 -7.75 13.10
CA ILE A 163 -2.95 -8.26 11.73
C ILE A 163 -3.93 -9.40 11.49
N GLY A 164 -4.05 -10.35 12.43
CA GLY A 164 -5.03 -11.43 12.33
C GLY A 164 -6.47 -10.90 12.24
N SER A 165 -6.79 -9.85 12.99
CA SER A 165 -8.10 -9.19 12.94
C SER A 165 -8.34 -8.44 11.63
N LEU A 166 -7.34 -7.70 11.14
CA LEU A 166 -7.40 -7.01 9.85
C LEU A 166 -7.59 -7.98 8.69
N THR A 167 -6.83 -9.08 8.67
CA THR A 167 -6.90 -10.09 7.60
C THR A 167 -8.28 -10.74 7.52
N ARG A 168 -8.92 -11.01 8.66
CA ARG A 168 -10.30 -11.53 8.68
C ARG A 168 -11.32 -10.53 8.15
N ARG A 169 -11.13 -9.23 8.43
CA ARG A 169 -12.00 -8.19 7.87
C ARG A 169 -11.79 -8.10 6.37
N PHE A 170 -10.56 -8.04 5.87
CA PHE A 170 -10.29 -8.00 4.43
C PHE A 170 -10.77 -9.24 3.65
N GLY A 171 -10.80 -10.42 4.27
CA GLY A 171 -11.35 -11.63 3.65
C GLY A 171 -12.89 -11.74 3.72
N ASP A 172 -13.57 -10.76 4.31
CA ASP A 172 -15.03 -10.73 4.52
C ASP A 172 -15.64 -9.40 4.03
N VAL A 173 -14.85 -8.53 3.39
CA VAL A 173 -15.32 -7.25 2.87
C VAL A 173 -15.61 -7.42 1.37
N ASP A 174 -16.86 -7.77 1.05
CA ASP A 174 -17.56 -7.20 -0.09
C ASP A 174 -17.66 -5.69 0.19
N ILE A 175 -16.98 -4.82 -0.58
CA ILE A 175 -17.23 -3.38 -0.46
C ILE A 175 -18.46 -3.08 -1.32
N ASP A 176 -19.64 -3.25 -0.74
CA ASP A 176 -20.87 -2.67 -1.29
C ASP A 176 -20.75 -1.12 -1.27
N VAL A 177 -20.20 -0.54 -2.34
CA VAL A 177 -20.29 0.90 -2.62
C VAL A 177 -21.65 1.20 -3.24
N ASP A 178 -22.73 0.98 -2.49
CA ASP A 178 -24.00 1.66 -2.74
C ASP A 178 -23.89 3.07 -2.14
N ALA A 179 -23.29 3.97 -2.91
CA ALA A 179 -23.40 5.39 -2.67
C ALA A 179 -24.84 5.83 -3.01
N ASP A 180 -25.73 5.75 -2.02
CA ASP A 180 -27.01 6.46 -2.00
C ASP A 180 -26.74 7.98 -2.13
N ILE A 181 -26.67 8.46 -3.36
CA ILE A 181 -26.84 9.88 -3.71
C ILE A 181 -28.15 10.00 -4.49
N ASP A 182 -29.26 9.81 -3.80
CA ASP A 182 -30.51 10.48 -4.16
C ASP A 182 -30.78 11.57 -3.13
N ARG A 183 -30.29 12.77 -3.45
CA ARG A 183 -30.76 14.00 -2.84
C ARG A 183 -32.07 14.38 -3.52
N ASP A 184 -33.18 13.87 -3.00
CA ASP A 184 -34.49 14.50 -3.19
C ASP A 184 -34.53 15.74 -2.30
N VAL A 185 -34.08 16.87 -2.87
CA VAL A 185 -34.51 18.19 -2.41
C VAL A 185 -35.71 18.55 -3.27
N ASP A 186 -36.89 18.19 -2.78
CA ASP A 186 -38.15 18.77 -3.21
C ASP A 186 -38.06 20.30 -3.04
N ILE A 187 -38.01 21.01 -4.15
CA ILE A 187 -38.46 22.40 -4.21
C ILE A 187 -39.77 22.37 -4.99
N ASP A 188 -40.85 22.19 -4.24
CA ASP A 188 -42.16 22.72 -4.59
C ASP A 188 -42.02 24.23 -4.84
N ASP A 189 -42.47 24.72 -6.00
CA ASP A 189 -43.49 25.77 -6.06
C ASP A 189 -43.83 26.17 -7.52
N GLU A 190 -45.15 26.19 -7.76
CA GLU A 190 -45.97 26.83 -8.82
C GLU A 190 -46.02 26.26 -10.27
#